data_AF-A0A6A7LXJ9-F1
#
_entry.id   AF-A0A6A7LXJ9-F1
#
_cell.length_a   1.000
_cell.length_b   1.000
_cell.length_c   1.000
_cell.angle_alpha   90.00
_cell.angle_beta   90.00
_cell.angle_gamma   90.00
#
_symmetry.space_group_name_H-M   'P 1'
#
loop_
_entity.id
_entity.type
_entity.pdbx_description
1 polymer ?
#
loop_
_entity_poly.entity_id
_entity_poly.type
_entity_poly.pdbx_seq_one_letter_code
_entity_poly.pdbx_strand_id
1 'polypeptide(L)' 'MDVTFLETESGAYIVGNAGADKVAVYRTDLGSAQFLERTQAGIIHLAVIDRHGNAVYSRSSVAFDGALLASQYYGQCRAL' A
#
# COMPACT_ATOMS: atom_id res chain seq x y z
N MET A 1 -5.98 7.08 -8.94
CA MET A 1 -6.31 7.48 -7.57
C MET A 1 -4.98 7.56 -6.86
N ASP A 2 -4.63 8.74 -6.39
CA ASP A 2 -3.30 8.97 -5.82
C ASP A 2 -3.34 8.63 -4.33
N VAL A 3 -2.31 7.91 -3.86
CA VAL A 3 -2.10 7.56 -2.46
C VAL A 3 -0.73 8.03 -2.04
N THR A 4 -0.60 8.49 -0.80
CA THR A 4 0.67 8.96 -0.24
C THR A 4 1.16 7.98 0.81
N PHE A 5 2.43 7.57 0.71
CA PHE A 5 3.10 6.78 1.72
C PHE A 5 3.87 7.73 2.63
N LEU A 6 3.57 7.70 3.92
CA LEU A 6 4.18 8.57 4.91
C LEU A 6 4.85 7.72 5.98
N GLU A 7 6.14 7.96 6.23
CA GLU A 7 6.85 7.40 7.36
C GLU A 7 7.23 8.50 8.35
N THR A 8 6.88 8.30 9.61
CA THR A 8 7.15 9.20 10.72
C THR A 8 7.77 8.43 11.88
N GLU A 9 8.17 9.13 12.95
CA GLU A 9 8.62 8.49 14.20
C GLU A 9 7.54 7.59 14.83
N SER A 10 6.25 7.84 14.58
CA SER A 10 5.14 7.05 15.12
C SER A 10 4.81 5.81 14.28
N GLY A 11 5.43 5.67 13.10
CA GLY A 11 5.31 4.53 12.21
C GLY A 11 5.06 4.92 10.76
N ALA A 12 4.61 3.95 9.96
CA ALA A 12 4.29 4.15 8.56
C ALA A 12 2.79 4.17 8.32
N TYR A 13 2.37 4.95 7.33
CA TYR A 13 0.98 5.18 7.00
C TYR A 13 0.77 5.22 5.49
N ILE A 14 -0.40 4.75 5.05
CA ILE A 14 -0.94 5.04 3.72
C ILE A 14 -2.04 6.07 3.91
N VAL A 15 -1.92 7.17 3.18
CA VAL A 15 -2.92 8.25 3.15
C VAL A 15 -3.64 8.20 1.81
N GLY A 16 -4.91 7.85 1.84
CA GLY A 16 -5.80 7.80 0.68
C GLY A 16 -7.02 8.70 0.86
N ASN A 17 -8.06 8.47 0.06
CA ASN A 17 -9.30 9.25 0.15
C ASN A 17 -10.05 9.06 1.48
N ALA A 18 -9.86 7.91 2.13
CA ALA A 18 -10.57 7.51 3.34
C ALA A 18 -9.86 7.94 4.62
N GLY A 19 -8.69 8.58 4.50
CA GLY A 19 -7.85 8.99 5.62
C GLY A 19 -6.49 8.30 5.61
N ALA A 20 -5.88 8.23 6.79
CA ALA A 20 -4.57 7.65 7.01
C ALA A 20 -4.68 6.38 7.83
N ASP A 21 -4.20 5.27 7.26
CA ASP A 21 -4.16 3.97 7.92
C ASP A 21 -2.72 3.56 8.20
N LYS A 22 -2.48 3.06 9.42
CA LYS A 22 -1.14 2.59 9.82
C LYS A 22 -0.82 1.28 9.12
N VAL A 23 0.38 1.16 8.58
CA VAL A 23 0.81 -0.01 7.79
C VAL A 23 2.07 -0.64 8.34
N ALA A 24 2.25 -1.93 8.04
CA ALA A 24 3.53 -2.60 8.24
C ALA A 24 4.46 -2.29 7.07
N VAL A 25 5.75 -2.09 7.36
CA VAL A 25 6.78 -1.88 6.34
C VAL A 25 7.79 -2.99 6.38
N TYR A 26 8.02 -3.61 5.23
CA TYR A 26 9.05 -4.62 5.03
C TYR A 26 10.08 -4.09 4.05
N ARG A 27 11.32 -3.96 4.49
CA ARG A 27 12.45 -3.56 3.65
C ARG A 27 13.25 -4.78 3.26
N THR A 28 13.82 -4.75 2.06
CA THR A 28 14.72 -5.80 1.58
C THR A 28 16.14 -5.25 1.44
N ASP A 29 17.12 -6.14 1.47
CA ASP A 29 18.53 -5.80 1.24
C ASP A 29 18.79 -5.30 -0.20
N LEU A 30 17.83 -5.47 -1.10
CA LEU A 30 17.88 -4.96 -2.48
C LEU A 30 17.44 -3.49 -2.59
N GLY A 31 17.10 -2.84 -1.48
CA GLY A 31 16.64 -1.46 -1.44
C GLY A 31 15.19 -1.26 -1.86
N SER A 32 14.37 -2.31 -1.84
CA SER A 32 12.92 -2.21 -2.02
C SER A 32 12.17 -2.11 -0.69
N ALA A 33 11.01 -1.46 -0.73
CA ALA A 33 10.11 -1.34 0.41
C ALA A 33 8.72 -1.87 0.05
N GLN A 34 8.10 -2.56 0.99
CA GLN A 34 6.74 -3.09 0.87
C GLN A 34 5.90 -2.52 2.00
N PHE A 35 4.75 -1.95 1.65
CA PHE A 35 3.78 -1.39 2.59
C PHE A 35 2.55 -2.28 2.59
N LEU A 36 2.27 -2.90 3.73
CA LEU A 36 1.15 -3.81 3.92
C LEU A 36 0.10 -3.16 4.82
N GLU A 37 -1.04 -2.84 4.22
CA GLU A 37 -2.22 -2.36 4.91
C GLU A 37 -3.20 -3.51 5.12
N ARG A 38 -3.75 -3.61 6.33
CA ARG A 38 -4.86 -4.51 6.63
C ARG A 38 -6.01 -3.69 7.19
N THR A 39 -7.11 -3.63 6.47
CA THR A 39 -8.31 -2.94 6.95
C THR A 39 -9.06 -3.79 7.96
N GLN A 40 -9.95 -3.17 8.75
CA GLN A 40 -10.82 -3.89 9.70
C GLN A 40 -11.69 -4.95 9.01
N ALA A 41 -12.07 -4.74 7.75
CA ALA A 41 -12.84 -5.68 6.95
C ALA A 41 -12.00 -6.87 6.42
N GLY A 42 -10.72 -6.96 6.79
CA GLY A 42 -9.83 -8.04 6.34
C GLY A 42 -9.29 -7.85 4.92
N ILE A 43 -9.45 -6.66 4.33
CA ILE A 43 -8.90 -6.34 3.01
C ILE A 43 -7.39 -6.16 3.17
N ILE A 44 -6.63 -6.70 2.20
CA ILE A 44 -5.18 -6.52 2.12
C ILE A 44 -4.86 -5.58 0.98
N HIS A 45 -4.15 -4.49 1.28
CA HIS A 45 -3.49 -3.67 0.28
C HIS A 45 -1.98 -3.84 0.40
N LEU A 46 -1.31 -3.98 -0.74
CA LEU A 46 0.12 -4.12 -0.82
C LEU A 46 0.66 -3.11 -1.83
N ALA A 47 1.52 -2.22 -1.36
CA ALA A 47 2.37 -1.40 -2.21
C ALA A 47 3.80 -1.96 -2.19
N VAL A 48 4.42 -2.05 -3.36
CA VAL A 48 5.84 -2.40 -3.51
C VAL A 48 6.51 -1.28 -4.27
N ILE A 49 7.59 -0.76 -3.70
CA ILE A 49 8.45 0.26 -4.31
C ILE A 49 9.82 -0.36 -4.52
N ASP A 50 10.31 -0.37 -5.75
CA ASP A 50 11.67 -0.81 -6.05
C ASP A 50 12.70 0.31 -5.78
N ARG A 51 13.99 -0.05 -5.82
CA ARG A 51 15.09 0.91 -5.63
C ARG A 51 15.16 2.01 -6.70
N HIS A 52 14.42 1.87 -7.79
CA HIS A 52 14.35 2.84 -8.89
C HIS A 52 13.13 3.76 -8.76
N GLY A 53 12.32 3.61 -7.70
CA GLY A 53 11.10 4.37 -7.49
C GLY A 53 9.92 3.89 -8.34
N ASN A 54 10.02 2.75 -9.04
CA ASN A 54 8.86 2.14 -9.66
C ASN A 54 7.97 1.55 -8.57
N ALA A 55 6.65 1.70 -8.73
CA ALA A 55 5.70 1.28 -7.74
C ALA A 55 4.59 0.42 -8.35
N VAL A 56 4.22 -0.64 -7.63
CA VAL A 56 3.00 -1.40 -7.87
C VAL A 56 2.14 -1.33 -6.62
N TYR A 57 0.86 -1.05 -6.79
CA TYR A 57 -0.12 -1.05 -5.71
C TYR A 57 -1.23 -2.03 -6.05
N SER A 58 -1.50 -2.97 -5.15
CA SER A 58 -2.52 -4.00 -5.32
C SER A 58 -3.49 -4.03 -4.15
N ARG A 59 -4.75 -4.33 -4.45
CA ARG A 59 -5.83 -4.48 -3.47
C ARG A 59 -6.55 -5.79 -3.76
N SER A 60 -6.73 -6.60 -2.72
CA SER A 60 -7.51 -7.83 -2.78
C SER A 60 -8.52 -7.85 -1.64
N SER A 61 -9.79 -8.00 -1.99
CA SER A 61 -10.91 -8.02 -1.05
C SER A 61 -11.99 -9.01 -1.49
N VAL A 62 -12.82 -9.45 -0.54
CA VAL A 62 -14.05 -10.19 -0.82
C VAL A 62 -15.22 -9.25 -0.55
N ALA A 63 -16.11 -9.09 -1.53
CA ALA A 63 -17.32 -8.29 -1.40
C ALA A 63 -18.36 -9.00 -0.52
N PHE A 64 -19.40 -8.28 -0.10
CA PHE A 64 -20.47 -8.83 0.74
C PHE A 64 -21.22 -10.02 0.11
N ASP A 65 -21.23 -10.11 -1.22
CA ASP A 65 -21.81 -11.23 -1.99
C ASP A 65 -20.84 -12.42 -2.16
N GLY A 66 -19.66 -12.35 -1.55
CA GLY A 66 -18.62 -13.37 -1.68
C GLY A 66 -17.74 -13.25 -2.93
N ALA A 67 -17.98 -12.26 -3.81
CA ALA A 67 -17.18 -12.08 -5.00
C ALA A 67 -15.77 -11.56 -4.67
N LEU A 68 -14.75 -12.06 -5.38
CA LEU A 68 -13.41 -11.51 -5.31
C LEU A 68 -13.36 -10.17 -6.05
N LEU A 69 -12.93 -9.13 -5.34
CA LEU A 69 -12.59 -7.83 -5.89
C LEU A 69 -11.08 -7.63 -5.80
N ALA A 70 -10.42 -7.71 -6.94
CA ALA A 70 -8.98 -7.47 -7.07
C ALA A 70 -8.73 -6.28 -7.99
N SER A 71 -7.77 -5.44 -7.63
CA SER A 71 -7.26 -4.39 -8.50
C SER A 71 -5.74 -4.27 -8.36
N GLN A 72 -5.10 -3.84 -9.46
CA GLN A 72 -3.69 -3.57 -9.50
C GLN A 72 -3.44 -2.31 -10.30
N TYR A 73 -2.60 -1.43 -9.74
CA TYR A 73 -2.16 -0.20 -10.35
C TYR A 73 -0.62 -0.21 -10.45
N TYR A 74 -0.11 0.27 -11.58
CA TYR A 74 1.30 0.39 -11.89
C TYR A 74 1.64 1.87 -12.03
N GLY A 75 2.71 2.33 -11.40
CA GLY A 75 3.08 3.75 -11.41
C GLY A 75 4.51 4.01 -10.94
N GLN A 76 4.76 5.27 -10.58
CA GLN A 76 6.04 5.70 -10.01
C GLN A 76 5.82 6.40 -8.67
N CYS A 77 6.66 6.07 -7.70
CA CYS A 77 6.76 6.78 -6.44
C CYS A 77 7.59 8.05 -6.64
N ARG A 78 7.10 9.16 -6.08
CA ARG A 78 7.82 10.43 -6.05
C ARG A 78 7.99 10.84 -4.59
N ALA A 79 9.21 11.20 -4.21
CA ALA A 79 9.44 11.86 -2.94
C ALA A 79 8.77 13.24 -2.98
N LEU A 80 8.04 13.58 -1.92
CA LEU A 80 7.45 14.89 -1.69
C LEU A 80 8.22 15.62 -0.59
#